data_AF-A0A3D5LJJ9-F1
#
_entry.id   AF-A0A3D5LJJ9-F1
#
_cell.length_a   1.000
_cell.length_b   1.000
_cell.length_c   1.000
_cell.angle_alpha   90.00
_cell.angle_beta   90.00
_cell.angle_gamma   90.00
#
_symmetry.space_group_name_H-M   'P 1'
#
loop_
_entity.id
_entity.type
_entity.pdbx_description
1 polymer ?
#
loop_
_entity_poly.entity_id
_entity_poly.type
_entity_poly.pdbx_seq_one_letter_code
_entity_poly.pdbx_strand_id
1 'polypeptide(L)'
;MQKNYDHTQFEDKLYKAWEKSGVFTPPTGEELIKSGKKPFTIIMPPPNANDPLHIGHAMFVTVEDIFIRYHRMKGEAALWLPGTDHAGVETQFVFEKKLAKEGKSRFDFDRETLYKMIWDYVQENTGVALNQMKKLGASADWSRYKFTLDPEIIEEVVKTFGRLHEDGLIYRAEKLVNYCTRCGTAYS
;
A
#
# COMPACT_ATOMS: atom_id res chain seq x y z
N MET A 1 -6.65 38.70 -13.35
CA MET A 1 -6.15 37.63 -12.46
C MET A 1 -6.40 38.04 -11.03
N GLN A 2 -6.78 37.11 -10.14
CA GLN A 2 -6.79 37.40 -8.70
C GLN A 2 -5.38 37.71 -8.22
N LYS A 3 -5.27 38.58 -7.21
CA LYS A 3 -3.97 39.03 -6.66
C LYS A 3 -3.24 37.91 -5.90
N ASN A 4 -3.99 37.02 -5.26
CA ASN A 4 -3.47 35.90 -4.48
C ASN A 4 -3.80 34.58 -5.19
N TYR A 5 -2.85 33.65 -5.19
CA TYR A 5 -3.08 32.29 -5.64
C TYR A 5 -3.87 31.52 -4.57
N ASP A 6 -4.99 30.93 -4.96
CA ASP A 6 -5.78 30.03 -4.13
C ASP A 6 -5.68 28.62 -4.71
N HIS A 7 -4.82 27.79 -4.13
CA HIS A 7 -4.54 26.44 -4.61
C HIS A 7 -5.79 25.53 -4.58
N THR A 8 -6.72 25.77 -3.65
CA THR A 8 -7.91 24.94 -3.46
C THR A 8 -8.87 24.97 -4.65
N GLN A 9 -8.81 26.03 -5.46
CA GLN A 9 -9.62 26.17 -6.68
C GLN A 9 -9.11 25.31 -7.85
N PHE A 10 -7.85 24.82 -7.79
CA PHE A 10 -7.19 24.18 -8.93
C PHE A 10 -6.78 22.73 -8.68
N GLU A 11 -6.19 22.41 -7.53
CA GLU A 11 -5.51 21.12 -7.29
C GLU A 11 -6.41 19.91 -7.56
N ASP A 12 -7.62 19.89 -6.98
CA ASP A 12 -8.55 18.76 -7.14
C ASP A 12 -9.04 18.61 -8.58
N LYS A 13 -9.25 19.73 -9.27
CA LYS A 13 -9.68 19.73 -10.67
C LYS A 13 -8.58 19.20 -11.58
N LEU A 14 -7.34 19.66 -11.36
CA LEU A 14 -6.17 19.25 -12.13
C LEU A 14 -5.88 17.77 -11.93
N TYR A 15 -5.88 17.30 -10.68
CA TYR A 15 -5.60 15.92 -10.37
C TYR A 15 -6.62 14.97 -11.01
N LYS A 16 -7.91 15.28 -10.88
CA LYS A 16 -8.99 14.52 -11.55
C LYS A 16 -8.82 14.47 -13.07
N ALA A 17 -8.35 15.56 -13.68
CA ALA A 17 -8.09 15.61 -15.11
C ALA A 17 -6.91 14.70 -15.52
N TRP A 18 -5.84 14.65 -14.74
CA TRP A 18 -4.71 13.74 -14.98
C TRP A 18 -5.09 12.28 -14.78
N GLU A 19 -5.83 11.96 -13.72
CA GLU A 19 -6.29 10.60 -13.49
C GLU A 19 -7.21 10.12 -14.63
N LYS A 20 -8.13 10.98 -15.07
CA LYS A 20 -9.05 10.67 -16.18
C LYS A 20 -8.35 10.53 -17.54
N SER A 21 -7.22 11.20 -17.75
CA SER A 21 -6.51 11.13 -19.03
C SER A 21 -5.68 9.86 -19.20
N GLY A 22 -5.50 9.06 -18.14
CA GLY A 22 -4.70 7.83 -18.19
C GLY A 22 -3.19 8.07 -18.27
N VAL A 23 -2.72 9.31 -18.10
CA VAL A 23 -1.28 9.66 -18.23
C VAL A 23 -0.37 9.02 -17.17
N PHE A 24 -0.96 8.46 -16.11
CA PHE A 24 -0.22 7.76 -15.05
C PHE A 24 0.09 6.30 -15.41
N THR A 25 -0.59 5.73 -16.40
CA THR A 25 -0.52 4.31 -16.76
C THR A 25 0.40 4.12 -17.97
N PRO A 26 1.63 3.63 -17.80
CA PRO A 26 2.53 3.36 -18.93
C PRO A 26 2.14 2.07 -19.67
N PRO A 27 2.56 1.91 -20.95
CA PRO A 27 2.37 0.68 -21.70
C PRO A 27 3.05 -0.52 -21.03
N THR A 28 2.57 -1.74 -21.30
CA THR A 28 3.14 -2.99 -20.75
C THR A 28 3.27 -4.07 -21.80
N GLY A 29 4.04 -5.13 -21.48
CA GLY A 29 4.16 -6.31 -22.33
C GLY A 29 4.55 -5.98 -23.77
N GLU A 30 3.78 -6.50 -24.72
CA GLU A 30 3.99 -6.23 -26.15
C GLU A 30 3.88 -4.75 -26.52
N GLU A 31 2.99 -4.00 -25.89
CA GLU A 31 2.82 -2.57 -26.18
C GLU A 31 4.08 -1.80 -25.81
N LEU A 32 4.67 -2.11 -24.65
CA LEU A 32 5.93 -1.53 -24.22
C LEU A 32 7.05 -1.86 -25.23
N ILE A 33 7.15 -3.13 -25.64
CA ILE A 33 8.12 -3.58 -26.64
C ILE A 33 7.95 -2.82 -27.96
N LYS A 34 6.72 -2.73 -28.48
CA LYS A 34 6.40 -2.01 -29.73
C LYS A 34 6.68 -0.51 -29.62
N SER A 35 6.49 0.07 -28.44
CA SER A 35 6.74 1.50 -28.22
C SER A 35 8.22 1.89 -28.25
N GLY A 36 9.13 0.93 -28.07
CA GLY A 36 10.58 1.19 -27.96
C GLY A 36 10.98 2.02 -26.73
N LYS A 37 10.04 2.30 -25.81
CA LYS A 37 10.31 3.09 -24.61
C LYS A 37 11.11 2.27 -23.60
N LYS A 38 12.08 2.91 -22.97
CA LYS A 38 12.80 2.34 -21.82
C LYS A 38 11.88 2.31 -20.60
N PRO A 39 11.75 1.18 -19.87
CA PRO A 39 11.00 1.14 -18.62
C PRO A 39 11.76 1.83 -17.47
N PHE A 40 11.01 2.50 -16.61
CA PHE A 40 11.47 2.98 -15.31
C PHE A 40 10.40 2.66 -14.28
N THR A 41 10.72 1.87 -13.25
CA THR A 41 9.72 1.39 -12.30
C THR A 41 10.14 1.69 -10.87
N ILE A 42 9.20 2.20 -10.08
CA ILE A 42 9.29 2.28 -8.63
C ILE A 42 8.13 1.47 -8.06
N ILE A 43 8.42 0.57 -7.12
CA ILE A 43 7.40 -0.05 -6.27
C ILE A 43 7.20 0.90 -5.09
N MET A 44 5.99 1.45 -4.95
CA MET A 44 5.67 2.31 -3.81
C MET A 44 5.80 1.47 -2.53
N PRO A 45 6.56 1.91 -1.52
CA PRO A 45 6.54 1.30 -0.20
C PRO A 45 5.09 1.33 0.30
N PRO A 46 4.43 0.17 0.44
CA PRO A 46 3.01 0.14 0.72
C PRO A 46 2.78 0.67 2.14
N PRO A 47 2.07 1.80 2.34
CA PRO A 47 1.75 2.24 3.69
C PRO A 47 0.85 1.21 4.37
N ASN A 48 1.02 1.10 5.69
CA ASN A 48 0.17 0.26 6.52
C ASN A 48 -1.26 0.78 6.48
N ALA A 49 -2.22 -0.11 6.26
CA ALA A 49 -3.62 0.22 6.09
C ALA A 49 -4.38 0.32 7.42
N ASN A 50 -3.75 0.86 8.47
CA ASN A 50 -4.26 0.87 9.85
C ASN A 50 -4.50 2.27 10.43
N ASP A 51 -3.96 3.33 9.84
CA ASP A 51 -4.10 4.72 10.32
C ASP A 51 -3.89 5.72 9.15
N PRO A 52 -4.36 6.98 9.23
CA PRO A 52 -4.10 7.99 8.21
C PRO A 52 -2.62 8.34 8.05
N LEU A 53 -2.26 8.82 6.85
CA LEU A 53 -0.90 9.21 6.52
C LEU A 53 -0.43 10.44 7.30
N HIS A 54 0.77 10.34 7.87
CA HIS A 54 1.52 11.47 8.45
C HIS A 54 2.60 12.05 7.51
N ILE A 55 3.30 13.12 7.93
CA ILE A 55 4.31 13.84 7.12
C ILE A 55 5.44 12.96 6.58
N GLY A 56 5.85 11.91 7.32
CA GLY A 56 6.80 10.93 6.82
C GLY A 56 6.35 10.24 5.52
N HIS A 57 5.05 9.98 5.35
CA HIS A 57 4.53 9.44 4.09
C HIS A 57 4.59 10.48 2.98
N ALA A 58 4.26 11.73 3.29
CA ALA A 58 4.37 12.83 2.32
C ALA A 58 5.80 12.99 1.78
N MET A 59 6.81 12.71 2.60
CA MET A 59 8.22 12.72 2.18
C MET A 59 8.50 11.69 1.09
N PHE A 60 8.24 10.39 1.31
CA PHE A 60 8.56 9.38 0.29
C PHE A 60 7.68 9.55 -0.94
N VAL A 61 6.40 9.88 -0.77
CA VAL A 61 5.48 10.18 -1.88
C VAL A 61 6.06 11.30 -2.75
N THR A 62 6.56 12.37 -2.14
CA THR A 62 7.17 13.50 -2.87
C THR A 62 8.42 13.08 -3.62
N VAL A 63 9.34 12.37 -2.97
CA VAL A 63 10.62 11.97 -3.56
C VAL A 63 10.41 11.01 -4.74
N GLU A 64 9.60 9.97 -4.56
CA GLU A 64 9.31 9.00 -5.62
C GLU A 64 8.55 9.63 -6.79
N ASP A 65 7.56 10.49 -6.52
CA ASP A 65 6.79 11.16 -7.56
C ASP A 65 7.66 12.09 -8.42
N ILE A 66 8.66 12.77 -7.83
CA ILE A 66 9.63 13.58 -8.58
C ILE A 66 10.36 12.72 -9.63
N PHE A 67 10.88 11.55 -9.23
CA PHE A 67 11.56 10.65 -10.16
C PHE A 67 10.61 10.14 -11.24
N ILE A 68 9.40 9.72 -10.86
CA ILE A 68 8.40 9.21 -11.79
C ILE A 68 8.05 10.25 -12.84
N ARG A 69 7.79 11.50 -12.43
CA ARG A 69 7.53 12.61 -13.36
C ARG A 69 8.72 12.89 -14.25
N TYR A 70 9.92 12.96 -13.69
CA TYR A 70 11.14 13.20 -14.44
C TYR A 70 11.35 12.15 -15.55
N HIS A 71 11.25 10.87 -15.20
CA HIS A 71 11.40 9.77 -16.17
C HIS A 71 10.27 9.75 -17.20
N ARG A 72 9.01 10.00 -16.78
CA ARG A 72 7.88 10.14 -17.70
C ARG A 72 8.11 11.28 -18.71
N MET A 73 8.63 12.43 -18.26
CA MET A 73 8.94 13.59 -19.11
C MET A 73 10.11 13.35 -20.08
N LYS A 74 11.02 12.42 -19.75
CA LYS A 74 12.06 11.94 -20.67
C LYS A 74 11.54 11.02 -21.78
N GLY A 75 10.25 10.69 -21.77
CA GLY A 75 9.63 9.76 -22.72
C GLY A 75 9.78 8.29 -22.32
N GLU A 76 10.29 8.00 -21.12
CA GLU A 76 10.39 6.64 -20.58
C GLU A 76 9.01 6.13 -20.13
N ALA A 77 8.84 4.81 -20.14
CA ALA A 77 7.65 4.16 -19.61
C ALA A 77 7.75 4.08 -18.07
N ALA A 78 7.44 5.20 -17.42
CA ALA A 78 7.54 5.36 -15.97
C ALA A 78 6.32 4.77 -15.24
N LEU A 79 6.53 3.67 -14.52
CA LEU A 79 5.55 3.00 -13.66
C LEU A 79 5.86 3.30 -12.19
N TRP A 80 4.91 3.88 -11.49
CA TRP A 80 4.89 3.86 -10.03
C TRP A 80 3.76 2.95 -9.61
N LEU A 81 4.09 1.79 -9.04
CA LEU A 81 3.11 0.78 -8.67
C LEU A 81 2.62 1.05 -7.24
N PRO A 82 1.36 1.49 -7.04
CA PRO A 82 0.85 1.76 -5.70
C PRO A 82 0.34 0.49 -5.03
N GLY A 83 0.38 0.46 -3.70
CA GLY A 83 -0.29 -0.57 -2.92
C GLY A 83 -0.37 -0.23 -1.45
N THR A 84 -1.07 -1.03 -0.65
CA THR A 84 -1.05 -0.95 0.82
C THR A 84 -0.74 -2.30 1.45
N ASP A 85 -0.26 -2.25 2.69
CA ASP A 85 0.08 -3.42 3.49
C ASP A 85 -0.95 -3.64 4.60
N HIS A 86 -1.39 -4.89 4.75
CA HIS A 86 -2.20 -5.34 5.87
C HIS A 86 -1.50 -5.24 7.23
N ALA A 87 -0.16 -5.16 7.25
CA ALA A 87 0.70 -4.93 8.43
C ALA A 87 0.51 -5.91 9.62
N GLY A 88 -0.20 -7.02 9.41
CA GLY A 88 -0.43 -8.10 10.38
C GLY A 88 -0.66 -7.63 11.83
N VAL A 89 0.36 -7.82 12.67
CA VAL A 89 0.33 -7.51 14.11
C VAL A 89 0.11 -6.03 14.39
N GLU A 90 0.64 -5.13 13.57
CA GLU A 90 0.51 -3.69 13.80
C GLU A 90 -0.95 -3.24 13.63
N THR A 91 -1.61 -3.70 12.55
CA THR A 91 -3.03 -3.49 12.32
C THR A 91 -3.86 -4.02 13.47
N GLN A 92 -3.58 -5.26 13.92
CA GLN A 92 -4.29 -5.84 15.04
C GLN A 92 -4.09 -5.01 16.32
N PHE A 93 -2.88 -4.54 16.60
CA PHE A 93 -2.59 -3.72 17.78
C PHE A 93 -3.33 -2.38 17.75
N VAL A 94 -3.36 -1.70 16.61
CA VAL A 94 -4.12 -0.43 16.44
C VAL A 94 -5.62 -0.68 16.58
N PHE A 95 -6.13 -1.76 15.98
CA PHE A 95 -7.54 -2.14 16.09
C PHE A 95 -7.93 -2.49 17.54
N GLU A 96 -7.08 -3.21 18.28
CA GLU A 96 -7.31 -3.51 19.69
C GLU A 96 -7.34 -2.24 20.56
N LYS A 97 -6.55 -1.20 20.24
CA LYS A 97 -6.68 0.11 20.90
C LYS A 97 -8.02 0.78 20.63
N LYS A 98 -8.58 0.63 19.43
CA LYS A 98 -9.93 1.11 19.11
C LYS A 98 -10.97 0.37 19.94
N LEU A 99 -10.92 -0.96 19.97
CA LEU A 99 -11.81 -1.78 20.80
C LEU A 99 -11.73 -1.42 22.29
N ALA A 100 -10.52 -1.19 22.82
CA ALA A 100 -10.34 -0.83 24.21
C ALA A 100 -11.02 0.49 24.59
N LYS A 101 -11.08 1.48 23.67
CA LYS A 101 -11.83 2.74 23.89
C LYS A 101 -13.34 2.51 23.97
N GLU A 102 -13.84 1.43 23.35
CA GLU A 102 -15.23 0.99 23.42
C GLU A 102 -15.48 0.02 24.60
N GLY A 103 -14.47 -0.21 25.45
CA GLY A 103 -14.55 -1.15 26.57
C GLY A 103 -14.54 -2.63 26.16
N LYS A 104 -14.08 -2.94 24.95
CA LYS A 104 -14.02 -4.29 24.39
C LYS A 104 -12.59 -4.79 24.20
N SER A 105 -12.45 -6.09 24.04
CA SER A 105 -11.22 -6.83 23.80
C SER A 105 -11.38 -7.76 22.60
N ARG A 106 -10.27 -8.13 21.95
CA ARG A 106 -10.28 -9.16 20.89
C ARG A 106 -10.85 -10.50 21.38
N PHE A 107 -10.75 -10.77 22.68
CA PHE A 107 -11.19 -12.01 23.31
C PHE A 107 -12.72 -12.08 23.49
N ASP A 108 -13.43 -10.98 23.23
CA ASP A 108 -14.89 -10.95 23.27
C ASP A 108 -15.52 -11.49 21.97
N PHE A 109 -14.70 -11.85 20.98
CA PHE A 109 -15.14 -12.26 19.65
C PHE A 109 -14.52 -13.60 19.26
N ASP A 110 -15.24 -14.37 18.44
CA ASP A 110 -14.65 -15.51 17.74
C ASP A 110 -13.70 -15.04 16.62
N ARG A 111 -12.92 -15.98 16.10
CA ARG A 111 -11.87 -15.69 15.10
C ARG A 111 -12.42 -15.10 13.81
N GLU A 112 -13.54 -15.61 13.30
CA GLU A 112 -14.09 -15.19 12.02
C GLU A 112 -14.68 -13.78 12.14
N THR A 113 -15.43 -13.53 13.21
CA THR A 113 -15.96 -12.21 13.54
C THR A 113 -14.83 -11.19 13.72
N LEU A 114 -13.81 -11.51 14.53
CA LEU A 114 -12.68 -10.61 14.75
C LEU A 114 -11.93 -10.30 13.44
N TYR A 115 -11.68 -11.32 12.61
CA TYR A 115 -11.02 -11.14 11.32
C TYR A 115 -11.81 -10.19 10.42
N LYS A 116 -13.12 -10.38 10.30
CA LYS A 116 -13.97 -9.50 9.50
C LYS A 116 -13.95 -8.07 10.00
N MET A 117 -14.02 -7.87 11.33
CA MET A 117 -13.96 -6.53 11.92
C MET A 117 -12.64 -5.82 11.63
N ILE A 118 -11.52 -6.55 11.70
CA ILE A 118 -10.20 -6.02 11.34
C ILE A 118 -10.13 -5.73 9.84
N TRP A 119 -10.65 -6.62 9.00
CA TRP A 119 -10.69 -6.44 7.55
C TRP A 119 -11.44 -5.16 7.17
N ASP A 120 -12.64 -4.96 7.72
CA ASP A 120 -13.46 -3.78 7.45
C ASP A 120 -12.75 -2.50 7.90
N TYR A 121 -12.07 -2.54 9.06
CA TYR A 121 -11.23 -1.45 9.55
C TYR A 121 -10.07 -1.12 8.60
N VAL A 122 -9.41 -2.14 8.06
CA VAL A 122 -8.30 -1.99 7.10
C VAL A 122 -8.77 -1.39 5.78
N GLN A 123 -9.92 -1.83 5.27
CA GLN A 123 -10.48 -1.30 4.02
C GLN A 123 -10.89 0.17 4.16
N GLU A 124 -11.47 0.56 5.30
CA GLU A 124 -11.81 1.96 5.59
C GLU A 124 -10.56 2.86 5.57
N ASN A 125 -9.53 2.47 6.32
CA ASN A 125 -8.28 3.24 6.40
C ASN A 125 -7.50 3.26 5.08
N THR A 126 -7.53 2.16 4.32
CA THR A 126 -6.97 2.11 2.96
C THR A 126 -7.58 3.19 2.07
N GLY A 127 -8.90 3.35 2.09
CA GLY A 127 -9.59 4.39 1.33
C GLY A 127 -9.14 5.80 1.72
N VAL A 128 -8.93 6.06 3.01
CA VAL A 128 -8.40 7.34 3.51
C VAL A 128 -6.97 7.57 3.03
N ALA A 129 -6.07 6.59 3.21
CA ALA A 129 -4.68 6.70 2.80
C ALA A 129 -4.52 6.94 1.30
N LEU A 130 -5.28 6.22 0.46
CA LEU A 130 -5.31 6.42 -0.98
C LEU A 130 -5.73 7.85 -1.34
N ASN A 131 -6.81 8.34 -0.74
CA ASN A 131 -7.28 9.71 -0.99
C ASN A 131 -6.25 10.76 -0.56
N GLN A 132 -5.54 10.54 0.54
CA GLN A 132 -4.46 11.43 0.99
C GLN A 132 -3.27 11.44 0.01
N MET A 133 -2.84 10.29 -0.51
CA MET A 133 -1.77 10.25 -1.54
C MET A 133 -2.19 10.95 -2.82
N LYS A 134 -3.44 10.74 -3.27
CA LYS A 134 -4.01 11.46 -4.42
C LYS A 134 -4.04 12.97 -4.17
N LYS A 135 -4.39 13.40 -2.96
CA LYS A 135 -4.42 14.81 -2.56
C LYS A 135 -3.03 15.44 -2.52
N LEU A 136 -1.99 14.67 -2.20
CA LEU A 136 -0.59 15.09 -2.33
C LEU A 136 -0.12 15.18 -3.79
N GLY A 137 -0.95 14.75 -4.74
CA GLY A 137 -0.66 14.81 -6.17
C GLY A 137 0.06 13.59 -6.73
N ALA A 138 0.15 12.48 -5.99
CA ALA A 138 0.91 11.30 -6.41
C ALA A 138 0.51 10.80 -7.83
N SER A 139 1.45 10.77 -8.77
CA SER A 139 1.20 10.37 -10.17
C SER A 139 1.32 8.87 -10.42
N ALA A 140 0.84 8.09 -9.45
CA ALA A 140 0.89 6.63 -9.44
C ALA A 140 -0.16 5.98 -10.35
N ASP A 141 0.13 4.77 -10.79
CA ASP A 141 -0.78 3.99 -11.62
C ASP A 141 -1.85 3.30 -10.75
N TRP A 142 -2.87 4.06 -10.36
CA TRP A 142 -3.96 3.57 -9.51
C TRP A 142 -4.76 2.42 -10.14
N SER A 143 -4.69 2.25 -11.47
CA SER A 143 -5.33 1.11 -12.15
C SER A 143 -4.69 -0.23 -11.81
N ARG A 144 -3.45 -0.21 -11.31
CA ARG A 144 -2.65 -1.38 -10.91
C ARG A 144 -2.43 -1.46 -9.41
N TYR A 145 -3.30 -0.80 -8.64
CA TYR A 145 -3.26 -0.86 -7.19
C TYR A 145 -3.26 -2.32 -6.69
N LYS A 146 -2.45 -2.59 -5.66
CA LYS A 146 -2.34 -3.89 -5.00
C LYS A 146 -2.50 -3.79 -3.50
N PHE A 147 -3.16 -4.77 -2.91
CA PHE A 147 -3.21 -4.96 -1.46
C PHE A 147 -2.60 -6.30 -1.10
N THR A 148 -1.80 -6.37 -0.03
CA THR A 148 -1.04 -7.59 0.32
C THR A 148 -1.89 -8.83 0.58
N LEU A 149 -3.19 -8.69 0.82
CA LEU A 149 -4.14 -9.80 0.96
C LEU A 149 -5.00 -10.02 -0.29
N ASP A 150 -4.63 -9.44 -1.44
CA ASP A 150 -5.23 -9.78 -2.72
C ASP A 150 -4.97 -11.26 -3.05
N PRO A 151 -5.95 -11.98 -3.64
CA PRO A 151 -5.83 -13.41 -3.90
C PRO A 151 -4.57 -13.81 -4.67
N GLU A 152 -4.18 -13.02 -5.68
CA GLU A 152 -2.98 -13.25 -6.49
C GLU A 152 -1.68 -13.12 -5.69
N ILE A 153 -1.63 -12.24 -4.69
CA ILE A 153 -0.44 -12.05 -3.84
C ILE A 153 -0.35 -13.19 -2.84
N ILE A 154 -1.48 -13.59 -2.25
CA ILE A 154 -1.55 -14.75 -1.36
C ILE A 154 -1.07 -16.01 -2.09
N GLU A 155 -1.51 -16.21 -3.33
CA GLU A 155 -1.08 -17.33 -4.15
C GLU A 155 0.44 -17.34 -4.36
N GLU A 156 1.04 -16.20 -4.69
CA GLU A 156 2.49 -16.08 -4.89
C GLU A 156 3.29 -16.28 -3.59
N VAL A 157 2.78 -15.80 -2.46
CA VAL A 157 3.37 -16.01 -1.13
C VAL A 157 3.36 -17.51 -0.78
N VAL A 158 2.24 -18.21 -0.99
CA VAL A 158 2.12 -19.65 -0.72
C VAL A 158 3.05 -20.45 -1.64
N LYS A 159 3.11 -20.12 -2.93
CA LYS A 159 4.04 -20.75 -3.89
C LYS A 159 5.50 -20.55 -3.45
N THR A 160 5.86 -19.33 -3.06
CA THR A 160 7.21 -19.01 -2.60
C THR A 160 7.55 -19.76 -1.31
N PHE A 161 6.63 -19.83 -0.35
CA PHE A 161 6.80 -20.65 0.85
C PHE A 161 7.03 -22.13 0.50
N GLY A 162 6.24 -22.70 -0.41
CA GLY A 162 6.39 -24.08 -0.88
C GLY A 162 7.78 -24.34 -1.48
N ARG A 163 8.24 -23.48 -2.39
CA ARG A 163 9.57 -23.57 -2.99
C ARG A 163 10.69 -23.47 -1.95
N LEU A 164 10.62 -22.51 -1.03
CA LEU A 164 11.61 -22.38 0.04
C LEU A 164 11.65 -23.61 0.96
N HIS A 165 10.51 -24.27 1.16
CA HIS A 165 10.45 -25.53 1.90
C HIS A 165 11.06 -26.70 1.11
N GLU A 166 10.75 -26.82 -0.19
CA GLU A 166 11.34 -27.84 -1.08
C GLU A 166 12.88 -27.70 -1.20
N ASP A 167 13.37 -26.46 -1.24
CA ASP A 167 14.80 -26.14 -1.27
C ASP A 167 15.50 -26.35 0.11
N GLY A 168 14.76 -26.77 1.14
CA GLY A 168 15.30 -27.02 2.49
C GLY A 168 15.64 -25.74 3.28
N LEU A 169 15.15 -24.57 2.85
CA LEU A 169 15.39 -23.27 3.50
C LEU A 169 14.38 -22.96 4.61
N ILE A 170 13.22 -23.61 4.60
CA ILE A 170 12.21 -23.54 5.67
C ILE A 170 12.19 -24.86 6.44
N TYR A 171 12.22 -24.78 7.76
CA TYR A 171 12.15 -25.93 8.65
C TYR A 171 11.34 -25.58 9.90
N ARG A 172 10.89 -26.62 10.62
CA ARG A 172 10.24 -26.50 11.93
C ARG A 172 11.14 -27.11 12.99
N ALA A 173 11.48 -26.33 14.01
CA ALA A 173 12.25 -26.80 15.16
C ALA A 173 11.84 -26.04 16.42
N GLU A 174 12.11 -26.63 17.58
CA GLU A 174 12.00 -25.93 18.86
C GLU A 174 13.22 -25.05 19.06
N LYS A 175 12.99 -23.75 19.22
CA LYS A 175 14.04 -22.74 19.43
C LYS A 175 13.56 -21.72 20.44
N LEU A 176 14.52 -21.10 21.13
CA LEU A 176 14.26 -19.91 21.92
C LEU A 176 13.89 -18.76 20.96
N VAL A 177 12.79 -18.08 21.24
CA VAL A 177 12.24 -17.00 20.42
C VAL A 177 11.90 -15.80 21.28
N ASN A 178 11.88 -14.61 20.67
CA ASN A 178 11.37 -13.40 21.31
C ASN A 178 9.84 -13.47 21.36
N TYR A 179 9.28 -13.80 22.53
CA TYR A 179 7.83 -13.98 22.71
C TYR A 179 7.22 -12.83 23.52
N CYS A 180 6.14 -12.24 23.01
CA CYS A 180 5.39 -11.22 23.73
C CYS A 180 4.21 -11.85 24.48
N THR A 181 4.24 -11.81 25.80
CA THR A 181 3.18 -12.34 26.67
C THR A 181 1.86 -11.59 26.54
N ARG A 182 1.88 -10.33 26.11
CA ARG A 182 0.68 -9.53 25.84
C ARG A 182 0.02 -9.90 24.52
N CYS A 183 0.81 -9.95 23.44
CA CYS A 183 0.29 -10.22 22.10
C CYS A 183 -0.04 -11.69 21.89
N GLY A 184 0.66 -12.59 22.60
CA GLY A 184 0.52 -14.03 22.44
C GLY A 184 1.17 -14.57 21.17
N THR A 185 2.25 -13.94 20.71
CA THR A 185 2.96 -14.30 19.47
C THR A 185 4.47 -14.03 19.58
N ALA A 186 5.25 -14.71 18.74
CA ALA A 186 6.67 -14.49 18.58
C ALA A 186 6.97 -13.35 17.58
N TYR A 187 8.13 -12.72 17.74
CA TYR A 187 8.67 -11.70 16.84
C TYR A 187 10.05 -12.11 16.31
N SER A 188 10.38 -11.62 15.12
CA SER A 188 11.70 -11.72 14.48
C SER A 188 12.59 -10.54 14.84
#